data_AF-A0A446CXW7-F1
#
_entry.id   AF-A0A446CXW7-F1
#
_cell.length_a   1.000
_cell.length_b   1.000
_cell.length_c   1.000
_cell.angle_alpha   90.00
_cell.angle_beta   90.00
_cell.angle_gamma   90.00
#
_symmetry.space_group_name_H-M   'P 1'
#
loop_
_entity.id
_entity.type
_entity.pdbx_description
1 polymer ?
#
loop_
_entity_poly.entity_id
_entity_poly.type
_entity_poly.pdbx_seq_one_letter_code
_entity_poly.pdbx_strand_id
1 'polypeptide(L)'
;MAYPWITALPGSRIRGELEMSLRQAGLPIPDMIGVLSLEFGREMLLDGQYLWMLPGSVAAVQQARGELAVLPARPALRKSPLAAIWRRDRPSTRQARAFAAQLELAIQADSIALAA
;
A
#
# COMPACT_ATOMS: atom_id res chain seq x y z
N MET A 1 -17.37 -9.59 -10.92
CA MET A 1 -15.92 -9.85 -11.13
C MET A 1 -15.57 -11.15 -10.43
N ALA A 2 -14.62 -11.95 -10.96
CA ALA A 2 -14.40 -13.33 -10.48
C ALA A 2 -13.61 -13.45 -9.16
N TYR A 3 -12.79 -12.44 -8.81
CA TYR A 3 -11.90 -12.50 -7.65
C TYR A 3 -12.12 -11.28 -6.75
N PRO A 4 -12.47 -11.45 -5.46
CA PRO A 4 -12.53 -10.34 -4.52
C PRO A 4 -11.13 -9.76 -4.27
N TRP A 5 -11.08 -8.45 -4.02
CA TRP A 5 -9.85 -7.71 -3.80
C TRP A 5 -9.63 -7.48 -2.32
N ILE A 6 -8.53 -8.03 -1.79
CA ILE A 6 -7.98 -7.64 -0.49
C ILE A 6 -7.31 -6.28 -0.69
N THR A 7 -7.72 -5.28 0.08
CA THR A 7 -7.28 -3.89 -0.11
C THR A 7 -7.41 -3.08 1.17
N ALA A 8 -7.14 -1.78 1.09
CA ALA A 8 -7.26 -0.85 2.20
C ALA A 8 -8.70 -0.79 2.75
N LEU A 9 -8.81 -0.36 4.00
CA LEU A 9 -10.08 -0.27 4.69
C LEU A 9 -11.10 0.63 3.97
N PRO A 10 -12.41 0.34 4.14
CA PRO A 10 -13.48 1.27 3.78
C PRO A 10 -13.21 2.69 4.28
N GLY A 11 -13.50 3.70 3.46
CA GLY A 11 -13.31 5.11 3.80
C GLY A 11 -11.86 5.62 3.75
N SER A 12 -10.87 4.75 3.53
CA SER A 12 -9.50 5.20 3.31
C SER A 12 -9.35 5.96 1.99
N ARG A 13 -8.44 6.94 1.97
CA ARG A 13 -8.14 7.72 0.76
C ARG A 13 -7.76 6.83 -0.43
N ILE A 14 -6.90 5.83 -0.21
CA ILE A 14 -6.40 4.96 -1.27
C ILE A 14 -7.51 4.08 -1.87
N ARG A 15 -8.48 3.65 -1.06
CA ARG A 15 -9.67 2.93 -1.56
C ARG A 15 -10.55 3.83 -2.42
N GLY A 16 -10.77 5.07 -1.98
CA GLY A 16 -11.47 6.08 -2.79
C GLY A 16 -10.77 6.37 -4.13
N GLU A 17 -9.44 6.47 -4.13
CA GLU A 17 -8.65 6.65 -5.36
C GLU A 17 -8.74 5.43 -6.29
N LEU A 18 -8.73 4.20 -5.75
CA LEU A 18 -8.91 2.97 -6.52
C LEU A 18 -10.29 2.91 -7.19
N GLU A 19 -11.36 3.15 -6.42
CA GLU A 19 -12.72 3.19 -6.95
C GLU A 19 -12.87 4.23 -8.06
N MET A 20 -12.30 5.41 -7.87
CA MET A 20 -12.31 6.47 -8.88
C MET A 20 -11.54 6.07 -10.13
N SER A 21 -10.35 5.47 -9.98
CA SER A 21 -9.51 5.00 -11.09
C SER A 21 -10.25 3.93 -11.93
N LEU A 22 -10.89 2.96 -11.28
CA LEU A 22 -11.70 1.94 -11.95
C LEU A 22 -12.89 2.54 -12.70
N ARG A 23 -13.63 3.47 -12.05
CA ARG A 23 -14.77 4.16 -12.68
C ARG A 23 -14.33 4.97 -13.91
N GLN A 24 -13.21 5.69 -13.83
CA GLN A 24 -12.67 6.47 -14.95
C GLN A 24 -12.27 5.57 -16.13
N ALA A 25 -11.81 4.35 -15.85
CA ALA A 25 -11.50 3.35 -16.85
C ALA A 25 -12.73 2.59 -17.39
N GLY A 26 -13.96 2.90 -16.91
CA GLY A 26 -15.17 2.17 -17.28
C GLY A 26 -15.23 0.74 -16.75
N LEU A 27 -14.43 0.42 -15.72
CA LEU A 27 -14.34 -0.91 -15.13
C LEU A 27 -15.32 -1.07 -13.96
N PRO A 28 -15.88 -2.27 -13.76
CA PRO A 28 -16.70 -2.54 -12.58
C PRO A 28 -15.84 -2.52 -11.32
N ILE A 29 -16.45 -2.12 -10.22
CA ILE A 29 -15.82 -2.13 -8.90
C ILE A 29 -15.88 -3.57 -8.37
N PRO A 30 -14.76 -4.21 -8.02
CA PRO A 30 -14.76 -5.53 -7.41
C PRO A 30 -15.32 -5.50 -5.99
N ASP A 31 -15.76 -6.66 -5.50
CA ASP A 31 -15.94 -6.87 -4.07
C ASP A 31 -14.61 -6.65 -3.37
N MET A 32 -14.60 -5.81 -2.34
CA MET A 32 -13.38 -5.34 -1.68
C MET A 32 -13.40 -5.63 -0.19
N ILE A 33 -12.41 -6.42 0.24
CA ILE A 33 -12.19 -6.85 1.61
C ILE A 33 -11.12 -5.96 2.23
N GLY A 34 -11.50 -5.20 3.26
CA GLY A 34 -10.57 -4.37 4.01
C GLY A 34 -9.80 -5.20 5.02
N VAL A 35 -8.48 -5.25 4.92
CA VAL A 35 -7.62 -5.97 5.88
C VAL A 35 -6.65 -5.01 6.59
N LEU A 36 -6.33 -5.35 7.84
CA LEU A 36 -5.49 -4.54 8.72
C LEU A 36 -4.07 -5.08 8.88
N SER A 37 -3.83 -6.34 8.51
CA SER A 37 -2.53 -7.00 8.68
C SER A 37 -2.09 -7.69 7.40
N LEU A 38 -0.77 -7.76 7.20
CA LEU A 38 -0.20 -8.47 6.06
C LEU A 38 -0.38 -9.99 6.22
N GLU A 39 -0.26 -10.46 7.45
CA GLU A 39 -0.39 -11.86 7.82
C GLU A 39 -1.79 -12.37 7.44
N PHE A 40 -2.84 -11.62 7.76
CA PHE A 40 -4.21 -12.04 7.41
C PHE A 40 -4.45 -12.02 5.91
N GLY A 41 -3.97 -10.99 5.20
CA GLY A 41 -4.07 -10.94 3.73
C GLY A 41 -3.36 -12.11 3.05
N ARG A 42 -2.20 -12.53 3.59
CA ARG A 42 -1.45 -13.70 3.12
C ARG A 42 -2.22 -15.00 3.35
N GLU A 43 -2.76 -15.22 4.54
CA GLU A 43 -3.55 -16.44 4.82
C GLU A 43 -4.79 -16.53 3.92
N MET A 44 -5.47 -15.41 3.65
CA MET A 44 -6.58 -15.39 2.69
C MET A 44 -6.16 -15.81 1.28
N LEU A 45 -4.99 -15.38 0.80
CA LEU A 45 -4.46 -15.79 -0.50
C LEU A 45 -4.11 -17.28 -0.56
N LEU A 46 -3.72 -17.89 0.57
CA LEU A 46 -3.42 -19.32 0.64
C LEU A 46 -4.70 -20.16 0.64
N ASP A 47 -5.77 -19.67 1.28
CA ASP A 47 -7.03 -20.40 1.45
C ASP A 47 -8.03 -20.19 0.30
N GLY A 48 -7.81 -19.21 -0.59
CA GLY A 48 -8.76 -18.95 -1.68
C GLY A 48 -8.25 -18.07 -2.82
N GLN A 49 -9.16 -17.76 -3.74
CA GLN A 49 -8.85 -17.00 -4.95
C GLN A 49 -9.11 -15.51 -4.75
N TYR A 50 -8.07 -14.79 -4.35
CA TYR A 50 -8.13 -13.35 -4.13
C TYR A 50 -7.08 -12.60 -4.94
N LEU A 51 -7.34 -11.32 -5.18
CA LEU A 51 -6.31 -10.38 -5.60
C LEU A 51 -5.96 -9.48 -4.43
N TRP A 52 -4.67 -9.24 -4.20
CA TRP A 52 -4.23 -8.41 -3.09
C TRP A 52 -3.51 -7.16 -3.57
N MET A 53 -4.05 -6.00 -3.18
CA MET A 53 -3.38 -4.73 -3.38
C MET A 53 -2.44 -4.43 -2.21
N LEU A 54 -1.16 -4.33 -2.51
CA LEU A 54 -0.07 -4.05 -1.57
C LEU A 54 0.71 -2.80 -1.96
N PRO A 55 1.37 -2.11 -1.02
CA PRO A 55 2.45 -1.19 -1.35
C PRO A 55 3.51 -1.91 -2.19
N GLY A 56 4.03 -1.25 -3.23
CA GLY A 56 4.96 -1.88 -4.18
C GLY A 56 6.21 -2.48 -3.52
N SER A 57 6.77 -1.81 -2.51
CA SER A 57 7.93 -2.32 -1.75
C SER A 57 7.61 -3.61 -0.98
N VAL A 58 6.42 -3.70 -0.41
CA VAL A 58 5.96 -4.91 0.31
C VAL A 58 5.73 -6.05 -0.67
N ALA A 59 5.09 -5.78 -1.81
CA ALA A 59 4.88 -6.77 -2.86
C ALA A 59 6.21 -7.31 -3.41
N ALA A 60 7.20 -6.44 -3.64
CA ALA A 60 8.52 -6.83 -4.13
C ALA A 60 9.25 -7.76 -3.15
N VAL A 61 9.24 -7.46 -1.85
CA VAL A 61 9.85 -8.31 -0.83
C VAL A 61 9.17 -9.69 -0.76
N GLN A 62 7.85 -9.73 -0.75
CA GLN A 62 7.12 -11.00 -0.70
C GLN A 62 7.30 -11.82 -2.00
N GLN A 63 7.37 -11.16 -3.17
CA GLN A 63 7.67 -11.82 -4.43
C GLN A 63 9.08 -12.43 -4.45
N ALA A 64 10.09 -11.69 -3.98
CA ALA A 64 11.47 -12.18 -3.88
C ALA A 64 11.61 -13.40 -2.96
N ARG A 65 10.69 -13.54 -1.99
CA ARG A 65 10.59 -14.72 -1.10
C ARG A 65 9.77 -15.86 -1.68
N GLY A 66 9.18 -15.69 -2.87
CA GLY A 66 8.30 -16.68 -3.48
C GLY A 66 6.94 -16.82 -2.79
N GLU A 67 6.54 -15.84 -1.97
CA GLU A 67 5.27 -15.87 -1.22
C GLU A 67 4.07 -15.44 -2.06
N LEU A 68 4.29 -14.65 -3.11
CA LEU A 68 3.26 -14.20 -4.04
C LEU A 68 3.80 -13.99 -5.45
N ALA A 69 2.89 -13.96 -6.42
CA ALA A 69 3.17 -13.49 -7.78
C ALA A 69 2.58 -12.09 -7.96
N VAL A 70 3.37 -11.15 -8.49
CA VAL A 70 2.92 -9.79 -8.78
C VAL A 70 2.41 -9.72 -10.21
N LEU A 71 1.16 -9.28 -10.38
CA LEU A 71 0.58 -9.05 -11.70
C LEU A 71 1.28 -7.86 -12.39
N PRO A 72 1.50 -7.91 -13.71
CA PRO A 72 2.19 -6.84 -14.44
C PRO A 72 1.35 -5.55 -14.52
N ALA A 73 0.03 -5.66 -14.42
CA ALA A 73 -0.88 -4.51 -14.45
C ALA A 73 -0.99 -3.88 -13.06
N ARG A 74 -0.81 -2.56 -12.99
CA ARG A 74 -0.95 -1.77 -11.75
C ARG A 74 -2.12 -0.80 -11.90
N PRO A 75 -3.00 -0.67 -10.89
CA PRO A 75 -4.01 0.37 -10.91
C PRO A 75 -3.35 1.74 -10.92
N ALA A 76 -3.91 2.68 -11.68
CA ALA A 76 -3.40 4.04 -11.79
C ALA A 76 -3.75 4.83 -10.51
N LEU A 77 -2.96 4.62 -9.46
CA LEU A 77 -3.09 5.27 -8.16
C LEU A 77 -2.04 6.35 -7.97
N ARG A 78 -2.38 7.41 -7.24
CA ARG A 78 -1.42 8.46 -6.91
C ARG A 78 -0.60 8.00 -5.70
N LYS A 79 0.72 8.25 -5.75
CA LYS A 79 1.59 7.99 -4.59
C LYS A 79 1.15 8.90 -3.45
N SER A 80 0.77 8.31 -2.32
CA SER A 80 0.43 9.07 -1.12
C SER A 80 1.71 9.58 -0.44
N PRO A 81 1.73 10.83 0.06
CA PRO A 81 2.88 11.33 0.79
C PRO A 81 3.01 10.57 2.12
N LEU A 82 4.25 10.27 2.51
CA LEU A 82 4.55 9.83 3.86
C LEU A 82 4.82 11.06 4.74
N ALA A 83 4.29 11.06 5.97
CA ALA A 83 4.47 12.17 6.89
C ALA A 83 4.77 11.68 8.30
N ALA A 84 5.68 12.38 8.98
CA ALA A 84 5.80 12.32 10.43
C ALA A 84 4.77 13.28 11.05
N ILE A 85 3.87 12.75 11.87
CA ILE A 85 2.76 13.52 12.44
C ILE A 85 2.96 13.65 13.95
N TRP A 86 2.87 14.88 14.47
CA TRP A 86 2.92 15.17 15.90
C TRP A 86 1.63 15.83 16.34
N ARG A 87 1.27 15.62 17.62
CA ARG A 87 0.14 16.32 18.23
C ARG A 87 0.44 17.82 18.30
N ARG A 88 -0.55 18.65 17.99
CA ARG A 88 -0.41 20.11 18.04
C ARG A 88 0.00 20.61 19.44
N ASP A 89 -0.55 20.00 20.49
CA ASP A 89 -0.27 20.35 21.88
C ASP A 89 1.01 19.70 22.44
N ARG A 90 1.67 18.85 21.65
CA ARG A 90 2.94 18.19 22.02
C ARG A 90 3.89 18.22 20.82
N PRO A 91 4.60 19.35 20.58
CA PRO A 91 5.51 19.46 19.47
C PRO A 91 6.65 18.45 19.57
N SER A 92 7.26 18.15 18.43
CA SER A 92 8.37 17.19 18.36
C SER A 92 9.57 17.63 19.21
N THR A 93 10.31 16.66 19.74
CA THR A 93 11.62 16.91 20.36
C THR A 93 12.69 17.09 19.29
N ARG A 94 13.87 17.61 19.67
CA ARG A 94 15.02 17.70 18.77
C ARG A 94 15.44 16.31 18.26
N GLN A 95 15.41 15.30 19.13
CA GLN A 95 15.74 13.92 18.80
C GLN A 95 14.75 13.33 17.79
N ALA A 96 13.44 13.56 18.00
CA ALA A 96 12.41 13.11 17.07
C ALA A 96 12.56 13.76 15.68
N ARG A 97 12.90 15.05 15.61
CA ARG A 97 13.18 15.73 14.33
C ARG A 97 14.43 15.19 13.66
N ALA A 98 15.51 14.97 14.41
CA ALA A 98 16.74 14.39 13.88
C ALA A 98 16.50 12.99 13.31
N PHE A 99 15.73 12.16 14.02
CA PHE A 99 15.31 10.85 13.52
C PHE A 99 14.47 10.95 12.24
N ALA A 100 13.46 11.82 12.21
CA ALA A 100 12.62 12.00 11.04
C ALA A 100 13.43 12.45 9.81
N ALA A 101 14.42 13.33 9.99
CA ALA A 101 15.31 13.76 8.90
C ALA A 101 16.17 12.60 8.37
N GLN A 102 16.70 11.74 9.25
CA GLN A 102 17.45 10.55 8.81
C GLN A 102 16.55 9.53 8.10
N LEU A 103 15.32 9.36 8.59
CA LEU A 103 14.34 8.48 7.97
C LEU A 103 13.94 8.97 6.57
N GLU A 104 13.79 10.28 6.38
CA GLU A 104 13.52 10.87 5.06
C GLU A 104 14.65 10.55 4.06
N LEU A 105 15.91 10.73 4.46
CA LEU A 105 17.07 10.39 3.63
C LEU A 105 17.09 8.90 3.25
N ALA A 106 16.80 8.01 4.21
CA ALA A 106 16.73 6.57 3.96
C ALA A 106 15.62 6.21 2.95
N ILE A 107 14.44 6.83 3.07
CA ILE A 107 13.31 6.59 2.16
C ILE A 107 13.60 7.12 0.75
N GLN A 108 14.30 8.25 0.63
CA GLN A 108 14.71 8.79 -0.67
C GLN A 108 15.71 7.85 -1.35
N ALA A 109 16.71 7.34 -0.61
CA ALA A 109 17.66 6.36 -1.12
C ALA A 109 16.97 5.06 -1.58
N ASP A 110 16.03 4.54 -0.79
CA ASP A 110 15.27 3.33 -1.12
C ASP A 110 14.35 3.52 -2.33
N SER A 111 13.74 4.71 -2.46
CA SER A 111 12.92 5.05 -3.63
C SER A 111 13.71 5.08 -4.93
N ILE A 112 15.00 5.46 -4.87
CA ILE A 112 15.91 5.41 -6.03
C ILE A 112 16.25 3.94 -6.35
N ALA A 113 16.55 3.13 -5.34
CA ALA A 113 16.89 1.72 -5.52
C ALA A 113 15.73 0.88 -6.09
N LEU A 114 14.48 1.21 -5.73
CA LEU A 114 13.27 0.53 -6.24
C LEU A 114 12.82 1.01 -7.63
N ALA A 115 13.39 2.09 -8.14
CA ALA A 115 13.09 2.66 -9.47
C ALA A 115 14.14 2.31 -10.54
N ALA A 116 15.32 1.82 -10.12
CA ALA A 116 16.40 1.32 -10.97
C ALA A 116 16.20 -0.16 -11.31
#